data_AF-A0A1D8MII8-F1
#
_entry.id   AF-A0A1D8MII8-F1
#
_cell.length_a   1.000
_cell.length_b   1.000
_cell.length_c   1.000
_cell.angle_alpha   90.00
_cell.angle_beta   90.00
_cell.angle_gamma   90.00
#
_symmetry.space_group_name_H-M   'P 1'
#
loop_
_entity.id
_entity.type
_entity.pdbx_description
1 polymer ?
#
loop_
_entity_poly.entity_id
_entity_poly.type
_entity_poly.pdbx_seq_one_letter_code
_entity_poly.pdbx_strand_id
1 'polypeptide(L)'
;LPITVVRNKADVTGETLGISDMNGHSLIRLSARTGEGVEALRSHLKQSMGFDTSMEGGFLARRRHLQALEEAARHLEQGKAQLIGAWAGELLAEELRLAQQNLSEITGEFTSDDLLGRIFSSFCIGK
;
A
#
# COMPACT_ATOMS: atom_id res chain seq x y z
N LEU A 1 7.49 -14.12 -8.68
CA LEU A 1 8.30 -12.91 -8.44
C LEU A 1 9.56 -12.98 -9.30
N PRO A 2 10.02 -11.87 -9.90
CA PRO A 2 11.29 -11.85 -10.61
C PRO A 2 12.43 -12.17 -9.64
N ILE A 3 13.29 -13.12 -9.99
CA ILE A 3 14.46 -13.52 -9.19
C ILE A 3 15.69 -12.83 -9.76
N THR A 4 16.46 -12.17 -8.90
CA THR A 4 17.77 -11.59 -9.24
C THR A 4 18.85 -12.28 -8.41
N VAL A 5 19.84 -12.84 -9.08
CA VAL A 5 20.99 -13.49 -8.44
C VAL A 5 22.09 -12.46 -8.27
N VAL A 6 22.62 -12.33 -7.04
CA VAL A 6 23.72 -11.41 -6.74
C VAL A 6 24.96 -12.21 -6.36
N ARG A 7 26.03 -12.09 -7.16
CA ARG A 7 27.36 -12.64 -6.86
C ARG A 7 28.24 -11.53 -6.32
N ASN A 8 28.40 -11.52 -5.00
CA ASN A 8 29.26 -10.59 -4.31
C ASN A 8 30.73 -11.07 -4.31
N LYS A 9 31.65 -10.18 -3.93
CA LYS A 9 33.09 -10.41 -3.78
C LYS A 9 33.83 -10.57 -5.12
N ALA A 10 33.42 -9.81 -6.13
CA ALA A 10 34.15 -9.71 -7.40
C ALA A 10 35.61 -9.25 -7.20
N ASP A 11 35.89 -8.48 -6.14
CA ASP A 11 37.23 -8.05 -5.73
C ASP A 11 38.15 -9.21 -5.31
N VAL A 12 37.57 -10.31 -4.80
CA VAL A 12 38.31 -11.50 -4.36
C VAL A 12 38.33 -12.60 -5.43
N THR A 13 37.23 -12.74 -6.15
CA THR A 13 37.07 -13.82 -7.15
C THR A 13 37.63 -13.46 -8.53
N GLY A 14 37.87 -12.18 -8.80
CA GLY A 14 38.28 -11.70 -10.12
C GLY A 14 37.19 -11.79 -11.18
N GLU A 15 35.94 -12.09 -10.78
CA GLU A 15 34.81 -12.12 -11.69
C GLU A 15 34.57 -10.72 -12.31
N THR A 16 34.25 -10.69 -13.61
CA THR A 16 33.94 -9.44 -14.31
C THR A 16 32.64 -8.85 -13.76
N LEU A 17 32.70 -7.60 -13.31
CA LEU A 17 31.54 -6.83 -12.86
C LEU A 17 30.52 -6.66 -13.99
N GLY A 18 29.24 -6.60 -13.63
CA GLY A 18 28.17 -6.28 -14.58
C GLY A 18 26.93 -7.16 -14.44
N ILE A 19 26.00 -6.95 -15.36
CA ILE A 19 24.72 -7.64 -15.44
C ILE A 19 24.77 -8.64 -16.60
N SER A 20 24.29 -9.85 -16.36
CA SER A 20 24.15 -10.91 -17.36
C SER A 20 22.89 -11.72 -17.07
N ASP A 21 22.50 -12.61 -17.97
CA ASP A 21 21.48 -13.62 -17.69
C ASP A 21 22.12 -14.93 -17.21
N MET A 22 21.47 -15.60 -16.26
CA MET A 22 21.80 -16.95 -15.86
C MET A 22 20.50 -17.73 -15.60
N ASN A 23 20.24 -18.74 -16.43
CA ASN A 23 19.04 -19.59 -16.34
C ASN A 23 17.72 -18.81 -16.36
N GLY A 24 17.64 -17.71 -17.14
CA GLY A 24 16.44 -16.87 -17.21
C GLY A 24 16.26 -15.95 -15.99
N HIS A 25 17.33 -15.75 -15.22
CA HIS A 25 17.37 -14.81 -14.10
C HIS A 25 18.48 -13.79 -14.31
N SER A 26 18.22 -12.53 -13.95
CA SER A 26 19.24 -11.49 -13.97
C SER A 26 20.31 -11.82 -12.92
N LEU A 27 21.54 -11.93 -13.37
CA LEU A 27 22.73 -12.16 -12.56
C LEU A 27 23.57 -10.88 -12.51
N ILE A 28 23.82 -10.38 -11.30
CA ILE A 28 24.62 -9.18 -11.06
C ILE A 28 25.86 -9.55 -10.26
N ARG A 29 27.03 -9.27 -10.84
CA ARG A 29 28.34 -9.45 -10.19
C ARG A 29 28.82 -8.11 -9.67
N LEU A 30 29.11 -8.04 -8.38
CA LEU A 30 29.51 -6.81 -7.70
C LEU A 30 30.51 -7.07 -6.57
N SER A 31 31.11 -5.99 -6.09
CA SER A 31 31.89 -5.99 -4.86
C SER A 31 31.24 -5.02 -3.87
N ALA A 32 30.56 -5.56 -2.86
CA ALA A 32 29.97 -4.75 -1.81
C ALA A 32 31.03 -4.06 -0.94
N ARG A 33 32.26 -4.58 -0.92
CA ARG A 33 33.39 -4.01 -0.16
C ARG A 33 33.95 -2.76 -0.83
N THR A 34 34.15 -2.79 -2.14
CA THR A 34 34.66 -1.65 -2.92
C THR A 34 33.55 -0.71 -3.36
N GLY A 35 32.29 -1.16 -3.34
CA GLY A 35 31.12 -0.43 -3.83
C GLY A 35 30.89 -0.57 -5.33
N GLU A 36 31.79 -1.24 -6.05
CA GLU A 36 31.69 -1.42 -7.50
C GLU A 36 30.53 -2.35 -7.87
N GLY A 37 29.73 -1.94 -8.85
CA GLY A 37 28.54 -2.68 -9.31
C GLY A 37 27.30 -2.53 -8.41
N VAL A 38 27.40 -1.87 -7.25
CA VAL A 38 26.26 -1.63 -6.35
C VAL A 38 25.22 -0.70 -6.99
N GLU A 39 25.65 0.31 -7.75
CA GLU A 39 24.72 1.23 -8.42
C GLU A 39 23.96 0.56 -9.57
N ALA A 40 24.60 -0.39 -10.26
CA ALA A 40 23.94 -1.23 -11.27
C ALA A 40 22.85 -2.11 -10.63
N LEU A 41 23.13 -2.70 -9.46
CA LEU A 41 22.13 -3.43 -8.67
C LEU A 41 20.96 -2.52 -8.27
N ARG A 42 21.24 -1.31 -7.76
CA ARG A 42 20.21 -0.36 -7.35
C ARG A 42 19.28 0.00 -8.52
N SER A 43 19.86 0.29 -9.68
CA SER A 43 19.13 0.65 -10.90
C SER A 43 18.26 -0.51 -11.38
N HIS A 44 18.83 -1.73 -11.41
CA HIS A 44 18.10 -2.95 -11.79
C HIS A 44 16.90 -3.22 -10.87
N LEU A 45 17.07 -3.07 -9.55
CA LEU A 45 15.99 -3.26 -8.59
C LEU A 45 14.87 -2.21 -8.76
N LYS A 46 15.22 -0.94 -9.00
CA LYS A 46 14.23 0.11 -9.29
C LYS A 46 13.40 -0.25 -10.53
N GLN A 47 14.06 -0.65 -11.61
CA GLN A 47 13.39 -1.05 -12.85
C GLN A 47 12.52 -2.31 -12.66
N SER A 48 13.04 -3.32 -11.96
CA SER A 48 12.34 -4.60 -11.73
C SER A 48 11.09 -4.44 -10.85
N MET A 49 11.07 -3.45 -9.96
CA MET A 49 9.90 -3.15 -9.12
C MET A 49 8.89 -2.23 -9.81
N GLY A 50 9.12 -1.83 -11.07
CA GLY A 50 8.28 -0.84 -11.76
C GLY A 50 8.27 0.51 -11.04
N PHE A 51 9.39 0.87 -10.40
CA PHE A 51 9.52 2.13 -9.67
C PHE A 51 9.55 3.29 -10.68
N ASP A 52 8.38 3.80 -11.00
CA ASP A 52 8.22 4.99 -11.84
C ASP A 52 8.20 6.23 -10.95
N THR A 53 9.18 7.12 -11.15
CA THR A 53 9.29 8.40 -10.42
C THR A 53 8.15 9.36 -10.72
N SER A 54 7.29 9.04 -11.69
CA SER A 54 6.11 9.83 -12.04
C SER A 54 4.89 9.59 -11.14
N MET A 55 4.99 8.76 -10.09
CA MET A 55 4.01 8.72 -9.00
C MET A 55 4.17 9.91 -8.03
N GLU A 56 4.03 11.13 -8.55
CA GLU A 56 3.56 12.26 -7.74
C GLU A 56 2.15 11.90 -7.26
N GLY A 57 2.03 11.44 -6.01
CA GLY A 57 0.75 11.04 -5.42
C GLY A 57 0.63 9.56 -5.04
N GLY A 58 1.74 8.80 -5.00
CA GLY A 58 1.74 7.47 -4.42
C GLY A 58 1.31 7.51 -2.95
N PHE A 59 0.02 7.27 -2.70
CA PHE A 59 -0.52 7.13 -1.35
C PHE A 59 0.25 6.01 -0.65
N LEU A 60 1.04 6.34 0.37
CA LEU A 60 1.73 5.39 1.24
C LEU A 60 0.70 4.69 2.16
N ALA A 61 -0.20 3.90 1.56
CA ALA A 61 -1.10 3.06 2.30
C ALA A 61 -0.31 1.90 2.92
N ARG A 62 -0.19 1.91 4.25
CA ARG A 62 0.35 0.75 4.99
C ARG A 62 -0.63 -0.42 4.87
N ARG A 63 -0.14 -1.65 5.08
CA ARG A 63 -0.98 -2.87 5.07
C ARG A 63 -2.27 -2.74 5.89
N ARG A 64 -2.21 -2.10 7.05
CA ARG A 64 -3.40 -1.82 7.90
C ARG A 64 -4.46 -0.95 7.21
N HIS A 65 -4.05 0.06 6.43
CA HIS A 65 -5.00 0.94 5.73
C HIS A 65 -5.67 0.17 4.59
N LEU A 66 -4.91 -0.68 3.89
CA LEU A 66 -5.46 -1.54 2.85
C LEU A 66 -6.47 -2.54 3.42
N GLN A 67 -6.16 -3.14 4.57
CA GLN A 67 -7.07 -4.05 5.26
C GLN A 67 -8.37 -3.35 5.68
N ALA A 68 -8.28 -2.17 6.28
CA ALA A 68 -9.45 -1.39 6.66
C ALA A 68 -10.32 -0.99 5.45
N LEU A 69 -9.71 -0.65 4.31
CA LEU A 69 -10.43 -0.38 3.06
C LEU A 69 -11.11 -1.64 2.51
N GLU A 70 -10.44 -2.79 2.57
CA GLU A 70 -10.96 -4.07 2.09
C GLU A 70 -12.17 -4.53 2.92
N GLU A 71 -12.08 -4.43 4.25
CA GLU A 71 -13.21 -4.72 5.14
C GLU A 71 -14.38 -3.75 4.94
N ALA A 72 -14.11 -2.44 4.79
CA ALA A 72 -15.14 -1.46 4.49
C ALA A 72 -15.85 -1.76 3.17
N ALA A 73 -15.11 -2.12 2.12
CA ALA A 73 -15.67 -2.50 0.83
C ALA A 73 -16.55 -3.75 0.93
N ARG A 74 -16.12 -4.77 1.70
CA ARG A 74 -16.90 -5.98 1.96
C ARG A 74 -18.25 -5.67 2.60
N HIS A 75 -18.27 -4.80 3.61
CA HIS A 75 -19.50 -4.35 4.26
C HIS A 75 -20.42 -3.59 3.29
N LEU A 76 -19.88 -2.72 2.43
CA LEU A 76 -20.67 -2.02 1.42
C LEU A 76 -21.33 -2.98 0.41
N GLU A 77 -20.60 -4.00 -0.05
CA GLU A 77 -21.15 -5.02 -0.93
C GLU A 77 -22.26 -5.84 -0.24
N GLN A 78 -22.05 -6.22 1.02
CA GLN A 78 -23.05 -6.91 1.83
C GLN A 78 -24.30 -6.06 2.03
N GLY A 79 -24.16 -4.80 2.44
CA GLY A 79 -25.28 -3.88 2.62
C GLY A 79 -26.07 -3.66 1.32
N LYS A 80 -25.37 -3.51 0.20
CA LYS A 80 -26.01 -3.40 -1.13
C LYS A 80 -26.81 -4.66 -1.47
N ALA A 81 -26.26 -5.85 -1.21
CA ALA A 81 -26.94 -7.11 -1.46
C ALA A 81 -28.20 -7.27 -0.58
N GLN A 82 -28.13 -6.87 0.70
CA GLN A 82 -29.27 -6.89 1.63
C GLN A 82 -30.37 -5.91 1.21
N LEU A 83 -29.99 -4.71 0.77
CA LEU A 83 -30.96 -3.72 0.29
C LEU A 83 -31.69 -4.21 -0.97
N ILE A 84 -30.95 -4.70 -1.98
CA ILE A 84 -31.54 -5.09 -3.27
C ILE A 84 -32.30 -6.43 -3.16
N GLY A 85 -31.77 -7.38 -2.40
CA GLY A 85 -32.32 -8.73 -2.29
C GLY A 85 -33.47 -8.85 -1.29
N ALA A 86 -33.40 -8.14 -0.17
CA ALA A 86 -34.34 -8.30 0.94
C ALA A 86 -35.09 -7.00 1.31
N TRP A 87 -34.82 -5.88 0.63
CA TRP A 87 -35.34 -4.55 1.00
C TRP A 87 -35.07 -4.19 2.47
N ALA A 88 -34.02 -4.79 3.04
CA ALA A 88 -33.71 -4.70 4.45
C ALA A 88 -32.87 -3.45 4.73
N GLY A 89 -33.54 -2.30 4.81
CA GLY A 89 -32.89 -1.01 5.09
C GLY A 89 -32.15 -0.98 6.42
N GLU A 90 -32.63 -1.72 7.42
CA GLU A 90 -31.98 -1.83 8.73
C GLU A 90 -30.64 -2.60 8.66
N LEU A 91 -30.57 -3.65 7.84
CA LEU A 91 -29.32 -4.38 7.60
C LEU A 91 -28.32 -3.53 6.83
N LEU A 92 -28.78 -2.79 5.82
CA LEU A 92 -27.93 -1.80 5.14
C LEU A 92 -27.37 -0.78 6.13
N ALA A 93 -28.20 -0.25 7.03
CA ALA A 93 -27.75 0.74 8.01
C ALA A 93 -26.63 0.20 8.91
N GLU A 94 -26.74 -1.05 9.37
CA GLU A 94 -25.69 -1.68 10.17
C GLU A 94 -24.40 -1.93 9.35
N GLU A 95 -24.52 -2.40 8.12
CA GLU A 95 -23.35 -2.59 7.23
C GLU A 95 -22.63 -1.26 6.95
N LEU A 96 -23.37 -0.16 6.77
CA LEU A 96 -22.80 1.17 6.62
C LEU A 96 -22.08 1.64 7.90
N ARG A 97 -22.62 1.33 9.08
CA ARG A 97 -21.98 1.63 10.37
C ARG A 97 -20.65 0.90 10.51
N LEU A 98 -20.60 -0.39 10.14
CA LEU A 98 -19.38 -1.20 10.17
C LEU A 98 -18.35 -0.72 9.13
N ALA A 99 -18.79 -0.35 7.92
CA ALA A 99 -17.91 0.24 6.92
C ALA A 99 -17.28 1.55 7.41
N GLN A 100 -18.08 2.43 8.02
CA GLN A 100 -17.59 3.67 8.61
C GLN A 100 -16.56 3.40 9.72
N GLN A 101 -16.82 2.43 10.60
CA GLN A 101 -15.90 2.10 11.70
C GLN A 101 -14.52 1.66 11.17
N ASN A 102 -14.48 0.79 10.16
CA ASN A 102 -13.22 0.38 9.53
C ASN A 102 -12.49 1.57 8.89
N LEU A 103 -13.20 2.47 8.22
CA LEU A 103 -12.59 3.68 7.63
C LEU A 103 -12.02 4.64 8.70
N SER A 104 -12.69 4.76 9.85
CA SER A 104 -12.21 5.58 10.97
C SER A 104 -10.87 5.08 11.54
N GLU A 105 -10.55 3.79 11.44
CA GLU A 105 -9.24 3.28 11.85
C GLU A 105 -8.08 3.85 11.00
N ILE A 106 -8.36 4.30 9.78
CA ILE A 106 -7.37 4.88 8.86
C ILE A 106 -7.05 6.32 9.24
N THR A 107 -8.06 7.10 9.61
CA THR A 107 -7.93 8.54 9.92
C THR A 107 -7.60 8.81 11.39
N GLY A 108 -7.70 7.79 12.26
CA GLY A 108 -7.85 7.97 13.70
C GLY A 108 -9.33 8.04 14.06
N GLU A 109 -9.71 7.49 15.23
CA GLU A 109 -11.11 7.37 15.67
C GLU A 109 -11.89 8.65 15.39
N PHE A 110 -12.91 8.57 14.53
CA PHE A 110 -13.92 9.60 14.38
C PHE A 110 -15.01 9.30 15.40
N THR A 111 -14.93 9.97 16.53
CA THR A 111 -15.82 9.74 17.67
C THR A 111 -17.18 10.37 17.45
N SER A 112 -18.18 9.97 18.24
CA SER A 112 -19.46 10.65 18.29
C SER A 112 -19.31 12.14 18.62
N ASP A 113 -18.30 12.50 19.42
CA ASP A 113 -17.98 13.89 19.74
C ASP A 113 -17.39 14.65 18.54
N ASP A 114 -16.61 14.01 17.67
CA ASP A 114 -16.12 14.63 16.43
C ASP A 114 -17.28 14.90 15.45
N LEU A 115 -18.25 13.98 15.40
CA LEU A 115 -19.47 14.15 14.61
C LEU A 115 -20.33 15.30 15.16
N LEU A 116 -20.57 15.34 16.48
CA LEU A 116 -21.33 16.41 17.12
C LEU A 116 -20.61 17.75 16.97
N GLY A 117 -19.30 17.78 17.20
CA GLY A 117 -18.45 18.96 16.99
C GLY A 117 -18.55 19.49 15.56
N ARG A 118 -18.59 18.61 14.55
CA ARG A 118 -18.77 19.01 13.15
C ARG A 118 -20.18 19.52 12.84
N ILE A 119 -21.22 18.87 13.36
CA ILE A 119 -22.62 19.32 13.22
C ILE A 119 -22.81 20.70 13.87
N PHE A 120 -22.20 20.93 15.04
CA PHE A 120 -22.32 22.19 15.77
C PHE A 120 -21.29 23.26 15.36
N SER A 121 -20.21 22.89 14.67
CA SER A 121 -19.21 23.85 14.18
C SER A 121 -19.76 24.87 13.17
N SER A 122 -20.85 24.53 12.47
CA SER A 122 -21.58 25.41 11.58
C SER A 122 -22.70 26.22 12.24
N PHE A 123 -22.99 25.99 13.52
CA PHE A 123 -23.92 26.83 14.28
C PHE A 123 -23.11 27.92 14.98
N CYS A 124 -23.23 29.16 14.53
CA CYS A 124 -22.74 30.31 15.29
C CYS A 124 -23.45 30.34 16.65
N ILE A 125 -22.80 29.85 17.70
CA ILE A 125 -23.23 30.13 19.08
C ILE A 125 -22.93 31.61 19.29
N GLY A 126 -23.99 32.41 19.27
CA GLY A 126 -23.92 33.87 19.32
C GLY A 126 -23.08 34.38 20.48
N LYS A 127 -22.29 35.42 20.19
CA LYS A 127 -22.09 36.50 21.14
C LYS A 127 -23.37 37.32 21.25
#